data_AF-A0A1S0TEJ9-F1
#
_entry.id   AF-A0A1S0TEJ9-F1
#
_cell.length_a   1.000
_cell.length_b   1.000
_cell.length_c   1.000
_cell.angle_alpha   90.00
_cell.angle_beta   90.00
_cell.angle_gamma   90.00
#
_symmetry.space_group_name_H-M   'P 1'
#
loop_
_entity.id
_entity.type
_entity.pdbx_description
1 polymer ?
#
loop_
_entity_poly.entity_id
_entity_poly.type
_entity_poly.pdbx_seq_one_letter_code
_entity_poly.pdbx_strand_id
1 'polypeptide(L)' 'MAWGKTYKIGCGIATNCNGGTRLMVVCHYWPAENILNELIYEPGEPCNNNSDCHTRKCLHEFGLCIK' A
#
# COMPACT_ATOMS: atom_id res chain seq x y z
N MET A 1 -5.24 -0.51 1.81
CA MET A 1 -4.15 -1.41 2.26
C MET A 1 -3.66 -2.40 1.20
N ALA A 2 -4.51 -3.23 0.60
CA ALA A 2 -4.08 -4.25 -0.38
C ALA A 2 -4.10 -3.75 -1.84
N TRP A 3 -4.37 -2.47 -2.07
CA TRP A 3 -4.54 -1.92 -3.40
C TRP A 3 -3.19 -1.85 -4.12
N GLY A 4 -2.97 -2.73 -5.10
CA GLY A 4 -1.66 -2.93 -5.74
C GLY A 4 -1.12 -1.70 -6.48
N LYS A 5 -1.99 -0.76 -6.85
CA LYS A 5 -1.60 0.53 -7.45
C LYS A 5 -1.13 1.56 -6.41
N THR A 6 -1.47 1.38 -5.13
CA THR A 6 -1.09 2.26 -4.03
C THR A 6 0.33 1.91 -3.56
N TYR A 7 1.19 2.92 -3.45
CA TYR A 7 2.61 2.70 -3.13
C TYR A 7 3.17 3.72 -2.12
N LYS A 8 2.34 4.66 -1.65
CA LYS A 8 2.68 5.58 -0.58
C LYS A 8 1.70 5.41 0.57
N ILE A 9 2.24 5.39 1.78
CA ILE A 9 1.48 5.38 3.02
C ILE A 9 2.10 6.39 3.98
N GLY A 10 1.24 7.14 4.69
CA GLY A 10 1.65 7.98 5.80
C GLY A 10 0.63 7.88 6.92
N CYS A 11 1.08 7.69 8.15
CA CYS A 11 0.20 7.50 9.31
C CYS A 11 0.48 8.55 10.39
N GLY A 12 -0.59 9.02 11.04
CA GLY A 12 -0.55 9.89 12.21
C GLY A 12 -1.20 9.20 13.40
N ILE A 13 -0.68 9.48 14.59
CA ILE A 13 -1.16 8.91 15.85
C ILE A 13 -1.54 10.06 16.78
N ALA A 14 -2.74 10.00 17.36
CA ALA A 14 -3.18 10.89 18.43
C ALA A 14 -3.47 10.07 19.69
N THR A 15 -2.69 10.32 20.74
CA THR A 15 -2.75 9.58 22.02
C THR A 15 -3.65 10.25 23.07
N ASN A 16 -4.01 11.52 22.87
CA ASN A 16 -4.84 12.30 23.80
C ASN A 16 -6.23 12.58 23.23
N CYS A 17 -6.89 11.56 22.70
CA CYS A 17 -8.30 11.65 22.35
C CYS A 17 -9.16 11.27 23.56
N ASN A 18 -10.29 11.94 23.76
CA ASN A 18 -11.19 11.72 24.91
C ASN A 18 -10.47 11.73 26.27
N GLY A 19 -9.63 12.75 26.51
CA GLY A 19 -8.86 12.89 27.75
C GLY A 19 -7.85 11.76 27.99
N GLY A 20 -7.24 11.23 26.92
CA GLY A 20 -6.21 10.19 27.00
C GLY A 20 -6.73 8.76 27.10
N THR A 21 -8.04 8.54 27.07
CA THR A 21 -8.65 7.20 27.10
C THR A 21 -8.79 6.55 25.73
N ARG A 22 -8.56 7.32 24.65
CA ARG A 22 -8.62 6.82 23.27
C ARG A 22 -7.34 7.13 22.51
N LEU A 23 -6.83 6.11 21.85
CA LEU A 23 -5.80 6.19 20.83
C LEU A 23 -6.47 6.22 19.45
N MET A 24 -6.16 7.22 18.63
CA MET A 24 -6.59 7.28 17.24
C MET A 24 -5.37 7.13 16.33
N VAL A 25 -5.47 6.24 15.35
CA VAL A 25 -4.47 6.05 14.30
C VAL A 25 -5.16 6.27 12.96
N VAL A 26 -4.63 7.17 12.15
CA VAL A 26 -5.17 7.50 10.83
C VAL A 26 -4.04 7.35 9.81
N CYS A 27 -4.28 6.59 8.76
CA CYS A 27 -3.34 6.41 7.67
C CYS A 27 -3.94 6.92 6.35
N HIS A 28 -3.13 7.65 5.59
CA HIS A 28 -3.43 8.04 4.23
C HIS A 28 -2.65 7.16 3.26
N TYR A 29 -3.32 6.77 2.18
CA TYR A 29 -2.83 5.90 1.13
C TYR A 29 -2.86 6.66 -0.19
N TRP A 30 -1.80 6.56 -0.99
CA TRP A 30 -1.74 7.21 -2.29
C TRP A 30 -1.00 6.37 -3.35
N PRO A 31 -1.47 6.32 -4.62
CA PRO A 31 -2.74 6.84 -5.15
C PRO A 31 -3.97 6.27 -4.43
N ALA A 32 -5.11 6.93 -4.61
CA ALA A 32 -6.37 6.55 -3.99
C ALA A 32 -6.76 5.11 -4.36
N GLU A 33 -7.39 4.45 -3.41
CA GLU A 33 -7.82 3.05 -3.47
C GLU A 33 -9.35 2.94 -3.49
N ASN A 34 -9.88 1.71 -3.53
CA ASN A 34 -11.33 1.42 -3.47
C ASN A 34 -12.13 2.08 -4.61
N ILE A 35 -11.57 2.10 -5.81
CA ILE A 35 -12.23 2.61 -7.01
C ILE A 35 -13.16 1.52 -7.55
N LEU A 36 -14.44 1.84 -7.71
CA LEU A 36 -15.44 0.93 -8.28
C LEU A 36 -15.02 0.45 -9.66
N ASN A 37 -15.23 -0.84 -9.92
CA ASN A 37 -14.89 -1.54 -11.17
C ASN A 37 -13.39 -1.59 -11.50
N GLU A 38 -12.51 -1.29 -10.55
CA GLU A 38 -11.08 -1.59 -10.65
C GLU A 38 -10.70 -2.85 -9.87
N LEU A 39 -9.71 -3.58 -10.37
CA LEU A 39 -9.11 -4.68 -9.62
C LEU A 39 -8.32 -4.12 -8.43
N ILE A 40 -8.45 -4.78 -7.28
CA ILE A 40 -7.67 -4.45 -6.07
C ILE A 40 -6.17 -4.61 -6.37
N TYR A 41 -5.79 -5.69 -7.06
CA TYR A 41 -4.46 -5.93 -7.62
C TYR A 41 -4.61 -6.82 -8.86
N GLU A 42 -3.58 -6.83 -9.71
CA GLU A 42 -3.56 -7.67 -10.91
C GLU A 42 -3.27 -9.13 -10.51
N PRO A 43 -4.10 -10.10 -10.94
CA PRO A 43 -3.83 -11.50 -10.69
C PRO A 43 -2.62 -11.97 -11.53
N GLY A 44 -1.69 -12.66 -10.88
CA GLY A 44 -0.47 -13.15 -11.53
C GLY A 44 0.53 -13.68 -10.51
N GLU A 45 1.71 -14.07 -11.00
CA GLU A 45 2.82 -14.47 -10.16
C GLU A 45 3.52 -13.23 -9.56
N PRO A 46 4.03 -13.32 -8.32
CA PRO A 46 4.89 -12.27 -7.75
C PRO A 46 6.14 -12.03 -8.61
N CYS A 47 6.70 -10.82 -8.56
CA CYS A 47 7.91 -10.54 -9.34
C CYS A 47 9.09 -11.37 -8.83
N ASN A 48 9.88 -11.92 -9.76
CA ASN A 48 11.12 -12.61 -9.45
C ASN A 48 12.31 -11.81 -9.98
N ASN A 49 12.15 -11.22 -11.16
CA ASN A 49 13.13 -10.37 -11.82
C ASN A 49 12.64 -8.94 -12.00
N ASN A 50 13.59 -8.02 -12.20
CA ASN A 50 13.29 -6.61 -12.49
C ASN A 50 12.43 -6.43 -13.76
N SER A 51 12.52 -7.34 -14.72
CA SER A 51 11.71 -7.33 -15.94
C SER A 51 10.22 -7.53 -15.69
N ASP A 52 9.86 -8.20 -14.60
CA ASP A 52 8.49 -8.62 -14.31
C ASP A 52 7.66 -7.43 -13.81
N CYS A 53 8.34 -6.41 -13.28
CA CYS A 53 7.73 -5.16 -12.84
C CYS A 53 7.72 -4.10 -13.95
N HIS A 54 6.58 -3.43 -14.14
CA HIS A 54 6.50 -2.23 -14.97
C HIS A 54 7.46 -1.12 -14.54
N THR A 55 7.80 -1.04 -13.25
CA THR A 55 8.76 -0.08 -12.68
C THR A 55 10.22 -0.48 -12.88
N ARG A 56 10.49 -1.65 -13.48
CA ARG A 56 11.83 -2.22 -13.69
C ARG A 56 12.62 -2.50 -12.41
N LYS A 57 11.95 -2.55 -11.26
CA LYS A 57 12.55 -2.83 -9.95
C LYS A 57 11.68 -3.77 -9.16
N CYS A 58 12.20 -4.98 -8.92
CA CYS A 58 11.58 -6.00 -8.10
C CYS A 58 12.32 -6.11 -6.76
N LEU A 59 11.55 -6.18 -5.68
CA LEU A 59 12.03 -6.56 -4.36
C LEU A 59 11.79 -8.06 -4.17
N HIS A 60 12.74 -8.86 -4.68
CA HIS A 60 12.64 -10.32 -4.81
C HIS A 60 12.26 -11.03 -3.51
N GLU A 61 12.72 -10.58 -2.34
CA GLU A 61 12.42 -11.21 -1.05
C GLU A 61 10.90 -11.24 -0.76
N PHE A 62 10.16 -10.22 -1.21
CA PHE A 62 8.74 -10.05 -0.94
C PHE A 62 7.87 -10.23 -2.19
N GLY A 63 8.46 -10.39 -3.37
CA GLY A 63 7.74 -10.45 -4.64
C GLY A 63 7.00 -9.15 -5.00
N LEU A 64 7.49 -8.00 -4.51
CA LEU A 64 6.84 -6.69 -4.67
C LEU A 64 7.60 -5.78 -5.65
N CYS A 65 6.87 -5.02 -6.46
CA CYS A 65 7.44 -4.01 -7.35
C CYS A 65 7.66 -2.68 -6.63
N ILE A 66 8.88 -2.12 -6.71
CA ILE A 66 9.23 -0.83 -6.10
C ILE A 66 8.82 0.31 -7.04
N LYS A 67 8.23 1.38 -6.50
CA LYS A 67 7.75 2.55 -7.25
C LYS A 67 8.20 3.88 -6.65
#